data_AF-A0A139DDQ6-F1
#
_entry.id   AF-A0A139DDQ6-F1
#
_cell.length_a   1.000
_cell.length_b   1.000
_cell.length_c   1.000
_cell.angle_alpha   90.00
_cell.angle_beta   90.00
_cell.angle_gamma   90.00
#
_symmetry.space_group_name_H-M   'P 1'
#
loop_
_entity.id
_entity.type
_entity.pdbx_description
1 polymer ?
#
loop_
_entity_poly.entity_id
_entity_poly.type
_entity_poly.pdbx_seq_one_letter_code
_entity_poly.pdbx_strand_id
1 'polypeptide(L)'
;MEKARITIVAVTGIILFFLANYLFRFLLGITGPLVSLILAALIALYMAFSLAKTLERVPSKEEKTRFLWIYGGFIGALFAAFAGWLFLGEGLDAVTFATLFLHYLPYPALAHVCLSEGVMGRFLKKKGGS
;
A
#
# COMPACT_ATOMS: atom_id res chain seq x y z
N MET A 1 -8.31 -20.28 -7.93
CA MET A 1 -9.13 -19.24 -7.26
C MET A 1 -8.33 -18.31 -6.34
N GLU A 2 -7.26 -18.76 -5.68
CA GLU A 2 -6.44 -17.93 -4.78
C GLU A 2 -5.81 -16.70 -5.47
N LYS A 3 -5.34 -16.86 -6.71
CA LYS A 3 -4.84 -15.75 -7.55
C LYS A 3 -5.84 -14.61 -7.71
N ALA A 4 -7.14 -14.91 -7.83
CA ALA A 4 -8.19 -13.90 -7.94
C ALA A 4 -8.42 -13.19 -6.61
N ARG A 5 -8.44 -13.95 -5.50
CA ARG A 5 -8.58 -13.40 -4.14
C ARG A 5 -7.48 -12.41 -3.78
N ILE A 6 -6.22 -12.72 -4.11
CA ILE A 6 -5.08 -11.81 -3.90
C ILE A 6 -5.24 -10.53 -4.71
N THR A 7 -5.67 -10.67 -5.97
CA THR A 7 -5.89 -9.52 -6.86
C THR A 7 -7.00 -8.63 -6.30
N ILE A 8 -8.10 -9.20 -5.82
CA ILE A 8 -9.19 -8.45 -5.18
C ILE A 8 -8.67 -7.68 -3.97
N VAL A 9 -7.91 -8.33 -3.06
CA VAL A 9 -7.38 -7.62 -1.89
C VAL A 9 -6.40 -6.50 -2.29
N ALA A 10 -5.56 -6.72 -3.31
CA ALA A 10 -4.66 -5.68 -3.82
C ALA A 10 -5.43 -4.49 -4.39
N VAL A 11 -6.46 -4.75 -5.19
CA VAL A 11 -7.35 -3.72 -5.76
C VAL A 11 -8.10 -2.98 -4.65
N THR A 12 -8.63 -3.67 -3.64
CA THR A 12 -9.24 -3.01 -2.49
C THR A 12 -8.24 -2.14 -1.73
N GLY A 13 -6.98 -2.57 -1.62
CA GLY A 13 -5.90 -1.75 -1.05
C GLY A 13 -5.62 -0.48 -1.86
N ILE A 14 -5.62 -0.57 -3.19
CA ILE A 14 -5.48 0.58 -4.09
C ILE A 14 -6.67 1.54 -3.93
N ILE A 15 -7.89 1.02 -3.91
CA ILE A 15 -9.11 1.80 -3.69
C ILE A 15 -9.03 2.51 -2.33
N LEU A 16 -8.67 1.79 -1.27
CA LEU A 16 -8.52 2.34 0.07
C LEU A 16 -7.44 3.43 0.12
N PHE A 17 -6.33 3.25 -0.60
CA PHE A 17 -5.31 4.29 -0.77
C PHE A 17 -5.90 5.58 -1.33
N PHE A 18 -6.72 5.50 -2.39
CA PHE A 18 -7.37 6.68 -2.96
C PHE A 18 -8.36 7.30 -1.99
N LEU A 19 -9.26 6.51 -1.41
CA LEU A 19 -10.29 7.02 -0.50
C LEU A 19 -9.68 7.68 0.72
N ALA A 20 -8.67 7.05 1.32
CA ALA A 20 -7.98 7.60 2.48
C ALA A 20 -7.23 8.89 2.13
N ASN A 21 -6.48 8.91 1.03
CA ASN A 21 -5.79 10.15 0.62
C ASN A 21 -6.77 11.26 0.26
N TYR A 22 -7.87 10.95 -0.42
CA TYR A 22 -8.90 11.92 -0.76
C TYR A 22 -9.56 12.49 0.50
N LEU A 23 -9.99 11.63 1.43
CA LEU A 23 -10.60 12.04 2.69
C LEU A 23 -9.66 12.93 3.52
N PHE A 24 -8.43 12.50 3.75
CA PHE A 24 -7.51 13.24 4.62
C PHE A 24 -6.99 14.52 3.98
N ARG A 25 -6.59 14.46 2.70
CA ARG A 25 -5.95 15.61 2.04
C ARG A 25 -6.97 16.61 1.53
N PHE A 26 -8.03 16.14 0.88
CA PHE A 26 -8.99 17.02 0.20
C PHE A 26 -10.13 17.46 1.13
N LEU A 27 -10.72 16.54 1.90
CA LEU A 27 -11.85 16.89 2.77
C LEU A 27 -11.39 17.50 4.10
N LEU A 28 -10.35 16.93 4.72
CA LEU A 28 -9.90 17.36 6.04
C LEU A 28 -8.73 18.37 6.00
N GLY A 29 -8.10 18.58 4.84
CA GLY A 29 -6.93 19.46 4.70
C GLY A 29 -5.69 18.97 5.46
N ILE A 30 -5.68 17.73 5.94
CA ILE A 30 -4.59 17.15 6.71
C ILE A 30 -3.55 16.61 5.74
N THR A 31 -2.38 17.25 5.73
CA THR A 31 -1.26 16.91 4.85
C THR A 31 0.03 16.71 5.63
N GLY A 32 1.03 16.13 4.98
CA GLY A 32 2.38 15.99 5.53
C GLY A 32 2.94 14.57 5.44
N PRO A 33 4.25 14.42 5.66
CA PRO A 33 4.95 13.15 5.55
C PRO A 33 4.50 12.15 6.63
N LEU A 34 4.26 12.61 7.87
CA LEU A 34 3.78 11.77 8.96
C LEU A 34 2.40 11.19 8.68
N VAL A 35 1.50 12.00 8.12
CA VAL A 35 0.14 11.57 7.75
C VAL A 35 0.21 10.49 6.68
N SER A 36 1.09 10.67 5.69
CA SER A 36 1.33 9.68 4.63
C SER A 36 1.84 8.36 5.20
N LEU A 37 2.75 8.41 6.18
CA LEU A 37 3.29 7.23 6.87
C LEU A 37 2.20 6.49 7.66
N ILE A 38 1.37 7.22 8.41
CA ILE A 38 0.25 6.66 9.17
C ILE A 38 -0.76 6.00 8.23
N LEU A 39 -1.15 6.68 7.15
CA LEU A 39 -2.06 6.11 6.16
C LEU A 39 -1.47 4.86 5.51
N ALA A 40 -0.20 4.89 5.11
CA ALA A 40 0.48 3.74 4.54
C ALA A 40 0.50 2.55 5.53
N ALA A 41 0.75 2.80 6.82
CA ALA A 41 0.74 1.77 7.85
C ALA A 41 -0.66 1.16 8.05
N LEU A 42 -1.70 2.01 8.12
CA LEU A 42 -3.09 1.56 8.28
C LEU A 42 -3.55 0.72 7.09
N ILE A 43 -3.25 1.17 5.87
CA ILE A 43 -3.58 0.43 4.64
C ILE A 43 -2.82 -0.90 4.61
N ALA A 44 -1.53 -0.90 4.93
CA ALA A 44 -0.71 -2.12 4.99
C ALA A 44 -1.25 -3.13 6.00
N LEU A 45 -1.61 -2.68 7.20
CA LEU A 45 -2.21 -3.53 8.24
C LEU A 45 -3.57 -4.10 7.79
N TYR A 46 -4.43 -3.27 7.19
CA TYR A 46 -5.71 -3.70 6.65
C TYR A 46 -5.55 -4.77 5.56
N MET A 47 -4.60 -4.57 4.63
CA MET A 47 -4.33 -5.53 3.56
C MET A 47 -3.78 -6.84 4.10
N ALA A 48 -2.84 -6.80 5.05
CA ALA A 48 -2.28 -7.98 5.69
C ALA A 48 -3.36 -8.76 6.45
N PHE A 49 -4.20 -8.08 7.23
CA PHE A 49 -5.35 -8.69 7.90
C PHE A 49 -6.33 -9.32 6.91
N SER A 50 -6.67 -8.61 5.83
CA SER A 50 -7.59 -9.10 4.80
C SER A 50 -7.05 -10.33 4.08
N LEU A 51 -5.75 -10.35 3.76
CA LEU A 51 -5.08 -11.53 3.18
C LEU A 51 -5.06 -12.70 4.16
N ALA A 52 -4.73 -12.46 5.44
CA ALA A 52 -4.73 -13.49 6.47
C ALA A 52 -6.13 -14.11 6.62
N LYS A 53 -7.18 -13.28 6.62
CA LYS A 53 -8.57 -13.73 6.69
C LYS A 53 -8.99 -14.52 5.44
N THR A 54 -8.53 -14.11 4.26
CA THR A 54 -8.96 -14.66 2.96
C THR A 54 -8.24 -15.95 2.58
N LEU A 55 -6.96 -16.07 2.95
CA LEU A 55 -6.12 -17.23 2.67
C LEU A 55 -6.07 -18.22 3.83
N GLU A 56 -6.32 -17.77 5.07
CA GLU A 56 -6.23 -18.58 6.31
C GLU A 56 -4.84 -19.19 6.57
N ARG A 57 -3.85 -18.80 5.77
CA ARG A 57 -2.44 -19.17 5.86
C ARG A 57 -1.57 -17.96 5.52
N VAL A 58 -0.28 -18.08 5.79
CA VAL A 58 0.68 -17.08 5.31
C VAL A 58 0.78 -17.19 3.77
N PRO A 59 0.77 -16.06 3.02
CA PRO A 59 0.97 -16.08 1.58
C PRO A 59 2.37 -16.62 1.26
N SER A 60 2.48 -17.40 0.18
CA SER A 60 3.77 -17.85 -0.36
C SER A 60 4.59 -16.67 -0.91
N LYS A 61 5.89 -16.87 -1.16
CA LYS A 61 6.76 -15.83 -1.72
C LYS A 61 6.22 -15.28 -3.04
N GLU A 62 5.76 -16.14 -3.94
CA GLU A 62 5.18 -15.75 -5.23
C GLU A 62 3.90 -14.91 -5.08
N GLU A 63 3.03 -15.28 -4.14
CA GLU A 63 1.80 -14.53 -3.85
C GLU A 63 2.10 -13.15 -3.26
N LYS A 64 3.09 -13.05 -2.36
CA LYS A 64 3.56 -11.77 -1.83
C LYS A 64 4.14 -10.89 -2.93
N THR A 65 5.04 -11.43 -3.74
CA THR A 65 5.66 -10.71 -4.86
C THR A 65 4.60 -10.21 -5.84
N ARG A 66 3.64 -11.06 -6.20
CA ARG A 66 2.53 -10.67 -7.08
C ARG A 66 1.65 -9.58 -6.47
N PHE A 67 1.31 -9.72 -5.20
CA PHE A 67 0.55 -8.70 -4.47
C PHE A 67 1.28 -7.35 -4.47
N LEU A 68 2.56 -7.35 -4.14
CA LEU A 68 3.39 -6.14 -4.08
C LEU A 68 3.60 -5.52 -5.47
N TRP A 69 3.72 -6.32 -6.53
CA TRP A 69 3.77 -5.81 -7.89
C TRP A 69 2.47 -5.14 -8.30
N ILE A 70 1.31 -5.72 -7.98
CA ILE A 70 0.02 -5.11 -8.31
C ILE A 70 -0.16 -3.83 -7.49
N TYR A 71 -0.05 -3.92 -6.17
CA TYR A 71 -0.29 -2.79 -5.28
C TYR A 71 0.78 -1.69 -5.42
N GLY A 72 2.04 -2.06 -5.21
CA GLY A 72 3.17 -1.14 -5.27
C GLY A 72 3.42 -0.64 -6.69
N GLY A 73 3.37 -1.52 -7.70
CA GLY A 73 3.56 -1.14 -9.09
C GLY A 73 2.47 -0.20 -9.60
N PHE A 74 1.20 -0.42 -9.22
CA PHE A 74 0.11 0.50 -9.59
C PHE A 74 0.30 1.88 -8.94
N ILE A 75 0.58 1.94 -7.64
CA ILE A 75 0.86 3.21 -6.96
C ILE A 75 2.11 3.88 -7.56
N GLY A 76 3.16 3.12 -7.86
CA GLY A 76 4.37 3.61 -8.50
C GLY A 76 4.09 4.21 -9.89
N ALA A 77 3.25 3.57 -10.69
CA ALA A 77 2.83 4.09 -11.98
C ALA A 77 2.07 5.41 -11.85
N LEU A 78 1.22 5.56 -10.84
CA LEU A 78 0.55 6.84 -10.55
C LEU A 78 1.53 7.94 -10.17
N PHE A 79 2.48 7.65 -9.28
CA PHE A 79 3.52 8.61 -8.90
C PHE A 79 4.41 8.98 -10.09
N ALA A 80 4.74 8.02 -10.95
CA ALA A 80 5.48 8.27 -12.17
C ALA A 80 4.70 9.14 -13.16
N ALA A 81 3.41 8.87 -13.35
CA ALA A 81 2.53 9.71 -14.18
C ALA A 81 2.44 11.14 -13.63
N PHE A 82 2.31 11.29 -12.31
CA PHE A 82 2.29 12.60 -11.65
C PHE A 82 3.63 13.34 -11.79
N ALA A 83 4.76 12.64 -11.61
CA ALA A 83 6.08 13.20 -11.84
C ALA A 83 6.27 13.63 -13.31
N GLY A 84 5.80 12.83 -14.26
CA GLY A 84 5.82 13.17 -15.68
C GLY A 84 4.98 14.42 -16.00
N TRP A 85 3.80 14.54 -15.38
CA TRP A 85 2.98 15.74 -15.49
C TRP A 85 3.71 16.99 -14.96
N LEU A 86 4.33 16.90 -13.77
CA LEU A 86 5.11 18.02 -13.21
C LEU A 86 6.29 18.38 -14.11
N PHE A 87 7.01 17.38 -14.63
CA PHE A 87 8.13 17.59 -15.53
C PHE A 87 7.74 18.33 -16.81
N LEU A 88 6.56 18.05 -17.36
CA LEU A 88 6.05 18.70 -18.57
C LEU A 88 5.44 20.09 -18.32
N GLY A 89 5.01 20.39 -17.10
CA GLY A 89 4.29 21.61 -16.75
C GLY A 89 5.11 22.59 -15.91
N GLU A 90 5.29 22.27 -14.63
CA GLU A 90 5.87 23.18 -13.62
C GLU A 90 7.39 23.05 -13.48
N GLY A 91 7.97 22.03 -14.13
CA GLY A 91 9.35 21.63 -13.92
C GLY A 91 9.47 20.64 -12.74
N LEU A 92 10.37 19.67 -12.88
CA LEU A 92 10.64 18.68 -11.85
C LEU A 92 12.10 18.80 -11.40
N ASP A 93 12.32 19.52 -10.31
CA ASP A 93 13.64 19.59 -9.69
C ASP A 93 13.95 18.34 -8.84
N ALA A 94 15.21 18.20 -8.43
CA ALA A 94 15.67 17.06 -7.65
C ALA A 94 14.96 16.94 -6.29
N VAL A 95 14.61 18.07 -5.67
CA VAL A 95 13.96 18.10 -4.34
C VAL A 95 12.51 17.63 -4.45
N THR A 96 11.78 18.07 -5.47
CA THR A 96 10.41 17.65 -5.76
C THR A 96 10.37 16.17 -6.09
N PHE A 97 11.29 15.70 -6.93
CA PHE A 97 11.41 14.28 -7.24
C PHE A 97 11.71 13.43 -5.99
N ALA A 98 12.67 13.84 -5.17
CA ALA A 98 12.99 13.15 -3.92
C ALA A 98 11.79 13.14 -2.95
N THR A 99 11.04 14.24 -2.91
CA THR A 99 9.83 14.35 -2.08
C THR A 99 8.75 13.38 -2.55
N LEU A 100 8.51 13.28 -3.86
CA LEU A 100 7.58 12.30 -4.42
C LEU A 100 8.00 10.87 -4.11
N PHE A 101 9.29 10.57 -4.26
CA PHE A 101 9.81 9.24 -3.96
C PHE A 101 9.65 8.88 -2.48
N LEU A 102 9.93 9.82 -1.58
CA LEU A 102 9.75 9.65 -0.14
C LEU A 102 8.28 9.48 0.27
N HIS A 103 7.35 10.06 -0.48
CA HIS A 103 5.91 9.82 -0.28
C HIS A 103 5.47 8.48 -0.84
N TYR A 104 6.07 8.00 -1.92
CA TYR A 104 5.74 6.71 -2.53
C TYR A 104 6.25 5.52 -1.70
N LEU A 105 7.53 5.53 -1.31
CA LEU A 105 8.21 4.39 -0.69
C LEU A 105 7.51 3.74 0.52
N PRO A 106 6.89 4.50 1.44
CA PRO A 106 6.23 3.92 2.61
C PRO A 106 5.13 2.92 2.26
N TYR A 107 4.41 3.13 1.15
CA TYR A 107 3.28 2.27 0.77
C TYR A 107 3.71 0.82 0.46
N PRO A 108 4.61 0.55 -0.51
CA PRO A 108 5.09 -0.81 -0.76
C PRO A 108 5.98 -1.34 0.37
N ALA A 109 6.77 -0.50 1.03
CA ALA A 109 7.66 -0.94 2.11
C ALA A 109 6.88 -1.49 3.32
N LEU A 110 5.87 -0.75 3.79
CA LEU A 110 5.05 -1.19 4.91
C LEU A 110 4.16 -2.37 4.54
N ALA A 111 3.66 -2.43 3.29
CA ALA A 111 2.97 -3.61 2.80
C ALA A 111 3.86 -4.85 2.84
N HIS A 112 5.12 -4.75 2.39
CA HIS A 112 6.08 -5.85 2.45
C HIS A 112 6.33 -6.32 3.89
N VAL A 113 6.54 -5.37 4.82
CA VAL A 113 6.72 -5.68 6.26
C VAL A 113 5.47 -6.35 6.86
N CYS A 114 4.28 -5.85 6.57
CA CYS A 114 3.03 -6.40 7.13
C CYS A 114 2.71 -7.79 6.58
N LEU A 115 3.22 -8.14 5.40
CA LEU A 115 3.10 -9.47 4.82
C LEU A 115 4.20 -10.44 5.27
N SER A 116 5.11 -10.02 6.16
CA SER A 116 6.08 -10.92 6.78
C SER A 116 5.42 -12.01 7.62
N GLU A 117 6.12 -13.13 7.79
CA GLU A 117 5.62 -14.26 8.59
C GLU A 117 5.29 -13.85 10.03
N GLY A 118 6.09 -12.96 10.63
CA GLY A 118 5.87 -12.49 12.00
C GLY A 118 4.56 -11.74 12.17
N VAL A 119 4.28 -10.77 11.28
CA VAL A 119 3.04 -9.97 11.35
C VAL A 119 1.82 -10.82 10.97
N MET A 120 1.91 -11.58 9.88
CA MET A 120 0.83 -12.45 9.42
C MET A 120 0.51 -13.57 10.42
N GLY A 121 1.53 -14.17 11.04
CA GLY A 121 1.37 -15.19 12.07
C GLY A 121 0.58 -14.70 13.29
N ARG A 122 0.75 -13.42 13.68
CA ARG A 122 -0.06 -12.81 14.76
C ARG A 122 -1.54 -12.73 14.40
N PHE A 123 -1.86 -12.35 13.16
CA PHE A 123 -3.25 -12.29 12.70
C PHE A 123 -3.90 -13.67 12.59
N LEU A 124 -3.15 -14.68 12.16
CA LEU A 124 -3.64 -16.05 12.05
C LEU A 124 -3.82 -16.71 13.42
N LYS A 125 -2.89 -16.49 14.37
CA LYS A 125 -3.00 -17.00 15.75
C LYS A 125 -4.23 -16.45 16.47
N LYS A 126 -4.59 -15.19 16.23
CA LYS A 126 -5.81 -14.57 16.77
C LYS A 126 -7.10 -15.23 16.27
N LYS A 127 -7.07 -15.94 15.13
CA LYS A 127 -8.22 -16.68 14.60
C LYS A 127 -8.33 -18.11 15.15
N GLY A 128 -7.22 -18.69 15.63
CA GLY A 128 -7.16 -20.04 16.22
C GLY A 128 -7.12 -20.07 17.75
N GLY A 129 -7.32 -18.94 18.42
CA GLY A 129 -7.34 -18.84 19.88
C GLY A 129 -8.74 -18.56 20.40
N SER A 130 -9.48 -19.64 20.67
CA SER A 130 -10.50 -19.71 21.71
C SER A 130 -9.83 -19.87 23.07
#